data_AF-B8MRW6-F1
#
_entry.id   AF-B8MRW6-F1
#
_cell.length_a   1.000
_cell.length_b   1.000
_cell.length_c   1.000
_cell.angle_alpha   90.00
_cell.angle_beta   90.00
_cell.angle_gamma   90.00
#
_symmetry.space_group_name_H-M   'P 1'
#
loop_
_entity.id
_entity.type
_entity.pdbx_description
1 polymer ?
#
loop_
_entity_poly.entity_id
_entity_poly.type
_entity_poly.pdbx_seq_one_letter_code
_entity_poly.pdbx_strand_id
1 'polypeptide(L)'
;MVSLFKQDYLRELNETKPRNLPLNQLFVGNPGKGKTTAPALYGRILVDLGLLSKGDGKLFYYLGLDCGACGAVNVTDEPFTSISGGKPVRFEDFSFARLEQILLWKISQQETACSSDAIQVAKDMLERALTRPNFGNASEVERCLSIAKLNYEKRQYKAVGCEDASQDEEFLPEDFDLEHKHRHINCHELLAEKLDDQIIEPISSFHVS
;
A
#
# COMPACT_ATOMS: atom_id res chain seq x y z
N MET A 1 13.62 -22.34 -1.31
CA MET A 1 13.96 -22.32 -2.75
C MET A 1 15.38 -22.81 -2.98
N VAL A 2 16.42 -22.12 -2.52
CA VAL A 2 17.81 -22.61 -2.61
C VAL A 2 18.01 -23.97 -1.94
N SER A 3 17.36 -24.20 -0.78
CA SER A 3 17.35 -25.50 -0.10
C SER A 3 16.67 -26.62 -0.91
N LEU A 4 15.64 -26.28 -1.70
CA LEU A 4 14.93 -27.23 -2.56
C LEU A 4 15.79 -27.63 -3.76
N PHE A 5 16.49 -26.67 -4.37
CA PHE A 5 17.46 -26.95 -5.43
C PHE A 5 18.63 -27.82 -4.96
N LYS A 6 19.19 -27.54 -3.78
CA LYS A 6 20.22 -28.41 -3.18
C LYS A 6 19.72 -29.84 -2.95
N GLN A 7 18.47 -29.97 -2.49
CA GLN A 7 17.86 -31.28 -2.29
C GLN A 7 17.57 -31.99 -3.63
N ASP A 8 17.18 -31.29 -4.69
CA ASP A 8 16.97 -31.90 -6.00
C ASP A 8 18.30 -32.32 -6.66
N TYR A 9 19.36 -31.53 -6.50
CA TYR A 9 20.71 -31.93 -6.88
C TYR A 9 21.17 -33.21 -6.16
N LEU A 10 20.90 -33.31 -4.85
CA LEU A 10 21.16 -34.55 -4.10
C LEU A 10 20.28 -35.71 -4.57
N ARG A 11 19.05 -35.46 -5.04
CA ARG A 11 18.18 -36.51 -5.60
C ARG A 11 18.72 -37.04 -6.92
N GLU A 12 19.22 -36.15 -7.78
CA GLU A 12 19.89 -36.51 -9.04
C GLU A 12 21.15 -37.34 -8.78
N LEU A 13 22.01 -36.93 -7.83
CA LEU A 13 23.19 -37.71 -7.42
C LEU A 13 22.84 -39.10 -6.87
N ASN A 14 21.68 -39.23 -6.23
CA ASN A 14 21.17 -40.50 -5.71
C ASN A 14 20.27 -41.24 -6.71
N GLU A 15 20.27 -40.86 -8.00
CA GLU A 15 19.47 -41.46 -9.08
C GLU A 15 17.95 -41.49 -8.80
N THR A 16 17.48 -40.69 -7.85
CA THR A 16 16.07 -40.54 -7.56
C THR A 16 15.49 -39.44 -8.44
N LYS A 17 14.28 -39.65 -8.97
CA LYS A 17 13.64 -38.67 -9.84
C LYS A 17 13.61 -37.29 -9.15
N PRO A 18 14.17 -36.24 -9.78
CA PRO A 18 14.12 -34.89 -9.24
C PRO A 18 12.66 -34.46 -9.12
N ARG A 19 12.37 -33.59 -8.14
CA ARG A 19 11.02 -33.06 -8.00
C ARG A 19 10.74 -32.14 -9.19
N ASN A 20 9.55 -32.29 -9.78
CA ASN A 20 9.07 -31.34 -10.76
C ASN A 20 8.68 -30.06 -9.99
N LEU A 21 9.63 -29.12 -9.88
CA LEU A 21 9.39 -27.82 -9.29
C LEU A 21 8.86 -26.89 -10.39
N PRO A 22 7.57 -26.53 -10.40
CA PRO A 22 7.08 -25.53 -11.33
C PRO A 22 7.78 -24.20 -11.03
N LEU A 23 8.56 -23.70 -11.99
CA LEU A 23 9.20 -22.37 -11.91
C LEU A 23 8.15 -21.25 -12.07
N ASN A 24 7.06 -21.57 -12.79
CA ASN A 24 5.93 -20.67 -13.00
C ASN A 24 5.15 -20.53 -11.70
N GLN A 25 5.09 -19.32 -11.18
CA GLN A 25 4.44 -19.02 -9.92
C GLN A 25 3.34 -17.99 -10.13
N LEU A 26 2.14 -18.28 -9.62
CA LEU A 26 1.04 -17.34 -9.59
C LEU A 26 1.12 -16.50 -8.30
N PHE A 27 1.05 -15.17 -8.43
CA PHE A 27 1.07 -14.21 -7.31
C PHE A 27 -0.26 -13.44 -7.29
N VAL A 28 -1.01 -13.53 -6.19
CA VAL A 28 -2.36 -12.95 -6.07
C VAL A 28 -2.52 -12.11 -4.82
N GLY A 29 -3.31 -11.04 -4.89
CA GLY A 29 -3.64 -10.17 -3.75
C GLY A 29 -4.12 -8.78 -4.16
N ASN A 30 -4.63 -8.01 -3.19
CA ASN A 30 -5.15 -6.65 -3.41
C ASN A 30 -4.04 -5.68 -3.88
N PRO A 31 -4.39 -4.51 -4.45
CA PRO A 31 -3.43 -3.49 -4.87
C PRO A 31 -2.47 -3.06 -3.75
N GLY A 32 -1.27 -2.58 -4.13
CA GLY A 32 -0.29 -2.01 -3.20
C GLY A 32 0.43 -2.97 -2.26
N LYS A 33 0.54 -4.25 -2.61
CA LYS A 33 1.24 -5.27 -1.79
C LYS A 33 2.54 -5.78 -2.39
N GLY A 34 3.04 -5.14 -3.45
CA GLY A 34 4.23 -5.59 -4.16
C GLY A 34 4.01 -6.81 -5.08
N LYS A 35 2.75 -7.11 -5.44
CA LYS A 35 2.39 -8.20 -6.38
C LYS A 35 2.97 -8.03 -7.80
N THR A 36 3.48 -6.86 -8.15
CA THR A 36 4.22 -6.61 -9.39
C THR A 36 5.73 -6.65 -9.17
N THR A 37 6.19 -6.09 -8.05
CA THR A 37 7.61 -6.02 -7.67
C THR A 37 8.18 -7.40 -7.32
N ALA A 38 7.49 -8.18 -6.49
CA ALA A 38 7.98 -9.49 -6.03
C ALA A 38 8.14 -10.48 -7.20
N PRO A 39 7.20 -10.58 -8.15
CA PRO A 39 7.40 -11.40 -9.36
C PRO A 39 8.55 -10.93 -10.24
N ALA A 40 8.75 -9.61 -10.39
CA ALA A 40 9.86 -9.07 -11.17
C ALA A 40 11.22 -9.44 -10.55
N LEU A 41 11.36 -9.31 -9.23
CA LEU A 41 12.56 -9.74 -8.49
C LEU A 41 12.75 -11.26 -8.54
N TYR A 42 11.67 -12.03 -8.41
CA TYR A 42 11.70 -13.48 -8.53
C TYR A 42 12.21 -13.91 -9.91
N GLY A 43 11.70 -13.31 -10.98
CA GLY A 43 12.17 -13.54 -12.34
C GLY A 43 13.66 -13.21 -12.51
N ARG A 44 14.13 -12.11 -11.91
CA ARG A 44 15.55 -11.76 -11.94
C ARG A 44 16.42 -12.79 -11.24
N ILE A 45 16.00 -13.26 -10.06
CA ILE A 45 16.69 -14.32 -9.32
C ILE A 45 16.79 -15.60 -10.15
N LEU A 46 15.72 -15.99 -10.86
CA LEU A 46 15.74 -17.17 -11.73
C LEU A 46 16.73 -17.04 -12.89
N VAL A 47 16.82 -15.86 -13.52
CA VAL A 47 17.81 -15.58 -14.56
C VAL A 47 19.23 -15.64 -14.01
N ASP A 48 19.47 -15.01 -12.85
CA ASP A 48 20.80 -14.95 -12.23
C ASP A 48 21.27 -16.34 -11.75
N LEU A 49 20.34 -17.22 -11.36
CA LEU A 49 20.59 -18.63 -11.05
C LEU A 49 20.76 -19.53 -12.30
N GLY A 50 20.62 -18.97 -13.51
CA GLY A 50 20.71 -19.73 -14.76
C GLY A 50 19.52 -20.66 -15.04
N LEU A 51 18.42 -20.48 -14.31
CA LEU A 51 17.19 -21.29 -14.44
C LEU A 51 16.28 -20.78 -15.57
N LEU A 52 16.55 -19.58 -16.09
CA LEU A 52 15.89 -19.00 -17.26
C LEU A 52 16.94 -18.47 -18.26
N SER A 53 16.78 -18.80 -19.53
CA SER A 53 17.59 -18.27 -20.63
C SER A 53 17.40 -16.75 -20.77
N LYS A 54 18.47 -15.99 -21.05
CA LYS A 54 18.41 -14.51 -21.25
C LYS A 54 17.48 -14.03 -22.39
N GLY A 55 16.85 -14.94 -23.15
CA GLY A 55 15.95 -14.64 -24.27
C GLY A 55 14.49 -15.15 -24.12
N ASP A 56 14.19 -16.01 -23.15
CA ASP A 56 12.83 -16.58 -22.95
C ASP A 56 12.01 -15.80 -21.91
N GLY A 57 12.53 -14.64 -21.48
CA GLY A 57 12.12 -13.83 -20.32
C GLY A 57 10.74 -13.18 -20.37
N LYS A 58 9.72 -13.82 -20.95
CA LYS A 58 8.33 -13.48 -20.68
C LYS A 58 7.88 -14.20 -19.40
N LEU A 59 8.17 -13.59 -18.25
CA LEU A 59 7.34 -13.86 -17.07
C LEU A 59 5.94 -13.32 -17.39
N PHE A 60 4.99 -14.22 -17.60
CA PHE A 60 3.59 -13.87 -17.72
C PHE A 60 3.04 -13.54 -16.33
N TYR A 61 2.84 -12.25 -16.06
CA TYR A 61 2.14 -11.79 -14.88
C TYR A 61 0.64 -11.99 -15.10
N TYR A 62 0.01 -12.89 -14.35
CA TYR A 62 -1.45 -12.88 -14.24
C TYR A 62 -1.83 -11.90 -13.14
N LEU A 63 -2.16 -10.68 -13.54
CA LEU A 63 -2.90 -9.76 -12.69
C LEU A 63 -4.31 -10.32 -12.55
N GLY A 64 -4.70 -10.66 -11.32
CA GLY A 64 -6.12 -10.69 -10.97
C GLY A 64 -6.73 -9.34 -11.34
N LEU A 65 -7.88 -9.41 -12.00
CA LEU A 65 -8.70 -8.43 -12.75
C LEU A 65 -8.70 -6.92 -12.41
N ASP A 66 -7.95 -6.42 -11.43
CA ASP A 66 -8.11 -5.05 -10.90
C ASP A 66 -6.85 -4.17 -11.00
N CYS A 67 -6.01 -4.37 -12.03
CA CYS A 67 -4.88 -3.47 -12.30
C CYS A 67 -4.94 -2.96 -13.74
N GLY A 68 -5.48 -1.75 -13.92
CA GLY A 68 -5.71 -1.12 -15.22
C GLY A 68 -4.45 -0.70 -16.00
N ALA A 69 -3.28 -1.29 -15.74
CA ALA A 69 -2.02 -0.85 -16.34
C ALA A 69 -1.16 -1.96 -16.99
N CYS A 70 -1.62 -3.21 -17.11
CA CYS A 70 -0.85 -4.22 -17.86
C CYS A 70 -1.79 -5.13 -18.66
N GLY A 71 -1.49 -5.31 -19.95
CA GLY A 71 -2.34 -5.96 -20.94
C GLY A 71 -3.02 -7.24 -20.46
N ALA A 72 -4.35 -7.25 -20.53
CA ALA A 72 -5.17 -8.41 -20.29
C ALA A 72 -4.83 -9.50 -21.31
N VAL A 73 -4.35 -10.66 -20.83
CA VAL A 73 -4.41 -11.90 -21.61
C VAL A 73 -5.75 -12.54 -21.26
N ASN A 74 -6.59 -12.74 -22.29
CA ASN A 74 -7.86 -13.47 -22.16
C ASN A 74 -7.60 -14.85 -21.55
N VAL A 75 -8.17 -15.07 -20.38
CA VAL A 75 -8.11 -16.34 -19.65
C VAL A 75 -9.07 -17.29 -20.33
N THR A 76 -8.55 -18.32 -20.99
CA THR A 76 -9.34 -19.50 -21.40
C THR A 76 -9.84 -20.22 -20.17
N ASP A 77 -11.06 -20.77 -20.19
CA ASP A 77 -11.84 -21.42 -19.11
C ASP A 77 -11.18 -22.62 -18.39
N GLU A 78 -9.87 -22.81 -18.49
CA GLU A 78 -9.08 -23.81 -17.77
C GLU A 78 -8.82 -23.37 -16.31
N PRO A 79 -8.99 -24.24 -15.31
CA PRO A 79 -8.69 -23.90 -13.92
C PRO A 79 -7.20 -23.55 -13.77
N PHE A 80 -6.89 -22.30 -13.38
CA PHE A 80 -5.54 -21.70 -13.25
C PHE A 80 -4.48 -22.55 -12.54
N THR A 81 -4.89 -23.45 -11.65
CA THR A 81 -4.01 -24.44 -10.99
C THR A 81 -3.35 -25.41 -11.98
N SER A 82 -3.96 -25.64 -13.14
CA SER A 82 -3.45 -26.51 -14.20
C SER A 82 -2.24 -25.91 -14.92
N ILE A 83 -2.18 -24.57 -15.07
CA ILE A 83 -1.16 -23.86 -15.87
C ILE A 83 0.12 -23.60 -15.07
N SER A 84 -0.01 -23.25 -13.79
CA SER A 84 1.15 -22.91 -12.95
C SER A 84 1.78 -24.12 -12.27
N GLY A 85 1.09 -25.27 -12.17
CA GLY A 85 1.58 -26.49 -11.52
C GLY A 85 1.85 -26.38 -10.01
N GLY A 86 1.79 -25.16 -9.43
CA GLY A 86 2.15 -24.87 -8.05
C GLY A 86 1.06 -24.09 -7.28
N LYS A 87 1.12 -24.13 -5.94
CA LYS A 87 0.20 -23.39 -5.07
C LYS A 87 0.41 -21.88 -5.24
N PRO A 88 -0.64 -21.06 -5.44
CA PRO A 88 -0.48 -19.60 -5.59
C PRO A 88 0.16 -18.94 -4.36
N VAL A 89 1.05 -17.97 -4.59
CA VAL A 89 1.59 -17.08 -3.54
C VAL A 89 0.56 -15.98 -3.30
N ARG A 90 -0.01 -15.96 -2.10
CA ARG A 90 -1.03 -14.98 -1.71
C ARG A 90 -0.39 -13.83 -0.93
N PHE A 91 -0.74 -12.60 -1.29
CA PHE A 91 -0.36 -11.37 -0.59
C PHE A 91 -1.57 -10.90 0.21
N GLU A 92 -1.51 -11.15 1.51
CA GLU A 92 -2.53 -10.75 2.49
C GLU A 92 -2.49 -9.25 2.74
N ASP A 93 -3.61 -8.68 3.22
CA ASP A 93 -3.65 -7.24 3.54
C ASP A 93 -2.69 -6.94 4.68
N PHE A 94 -2.07 -5.76 4.60
CA PHE A 94 -1.21 -5.30 5.68
C PHE A 94 -2.07 -4.96 6.88
N SER A 95 -1.63 -5.40 8.06
CA SER A 95 -2.17 -4.87 9.31
C SER A 95 -1.87 -3.38 9.43
N PHE A 96 -2.65 -2.67 10.24
CA PHE A 96 -2.41 -1.26 10.51
C PHE A 96 -0.97 -1.00 10.99
N ALA A 97 -0.47 -1.81 11.93
CA ALA A 97 0.91 -1.72 12.42
C ALA A 97 1.96 -1.81 11.29
N ARG A 98 1.69 -2.61 10.23
CA ARG A 98 2.59 -2.70 9.09
C ARG A 98 2.45 -1.51 8.16
N LEU A 99 1.25 -0.98 7.96
CA LEU A 99 1.02 0.24 7.19
C LEU A 99 1.66 1.47 7.86
N GLU A 100 1.60 1.55 9.19
CA GLU A 100 2.28 2.57 9.97
C GLU A 100 3.79 2.55 9.74
N GLN A 101 4.41 1.37 9.78
CA GLN A 101 5.82 1.22 9.47
C GLN A 101 6.15 1.67 8.04
N ILE A 102 5.30 1.34 7.07
CA ILE A 102 5.47 1.76 5.67
C ILE A 102 5.33 3.29 5.57
N LEU A 103 4.36 3.90 6.24
CA LEU A 103 4.16 5.34 6.29
C LEU A 103 5.41 6.04 6.86
N LEU A 104 5.86 5.64 8.04
CA LEU A 104 7.02 6.24 8.69
C LEU A 104 8.30 6.10 7.84
N TRP A 105 8.53 4.93 7.26
CA TRP A 105 9.66 4.69 6.36
C TRP A 105 9.58 5.52 5.07
N LYS A 106 8.36 5.80 4.57
CA LYS A 106 8.18 6.68 3.42
C LYS A 106 8.34 8.15 3.76
N ILE A 107 7.91 8.57 4.95
CA ILE A 107 8.15 9.93 5.46
C ILE A 107 9.65 10.15 5.62
N SER A 108 10.39 9.20 6.19
CA SER A 108 11.86 9.32 6.35
C SER A 108 12.65 9.34 5.04
N GLN A 109 12.02 8.99 3.92
CA GLN A 109 12.62 9.11 2.58
C GLN A 109 12.30 10.43 1.89
N GLN A 110 11.44 11.27 2.48
CA GLN A 110 11.19 12.61 1.96
C GLN A 110 12.32 13.54 2.36
N GLU A 111 12.55 14.57 1.55
CA GLU A 111 13.50 15.64 1.85
C GLU A 111 12.91 16.63 2.88
N THR A 112 11.58 16.68 2.99
CA THR A 112 10.84 17.55 3.90
C THR A 112 10.58 16.85 5.22
N ALA A 113 10.86 17.53 6.33
CA ALA A 113 10.53 17.02 7.67
C ALA A 113 9.00 16.91 7.85
N CYS A 114 8.55 16.20 8.88
CA CYS A 114 7.12 16.02 9.15
C CYS A 114 6.88 16.16 10.64
N SER A 115 5.96 17.04 11.03
CA SER A 115 5.67 17.27 12.44
C SER A 115 4.99 16.04 13.07
N SER A 116 5.12 15.88 14.39
CA SER A 116 4.49 14.78 15.12
C SER A 116 2.97 14.74 14.93
N ASP A 117 2.35 15.91 14.87
CA ASP A 117 0.90 16.06 14.73
C ASP A 117 0.48 15.68 13.30
N ALA A 118 1.27 16.07 12.30
CA ALA A 118 1.05 15.69 10.90
C ALA A 118 1.13 14.17 10.70
N ILE A 119 2.09 13.51 11.37
CA ILE A 119 2.19 12.05 11.39
C ILE A 119 0.91 11.43 11.97
N GLN A 120 0.34 12.00 13.03
CA GLN A 120 -0.88 11.46 13.62
C GLN A 120 -2.08 11.61 12.68
N VAL A 121 -2.23 12.77 12.03
CA VAL A 121 -3.27 12.97 11.01
C VAL A 121 -3.14 11.97 9.86
N ALA A 122 -1.92 11.72 9.40
CA ALA A 122 -1.66 10.72 8.36
C ALA A 122 -2.08 9.30 8.80
N LYS A 123 -1.84 8.93 10.07
CA LYS A 123 -2.31 7.65 10.63
C LYS A 123 -3.83 7.57 10.67
N ASP A 124 -4.50 8.62 11.15
CA ASP A 124 -5.97 8.67 11.24
C ASP A 124 -6.62 8.61 9.84
N MET A 125 -5.98 9.22 8.83
CA MET A 125 -6.41 9.11 7.43
C MET A 125 -6.30 7.67 6.90
N LEU A 126 -5.22 6.97 7.24
CA LEU A 126 -5.02 5.57 6.84
C LEU A 126 -5.99 4.63 7.56
N GLU A 127 -6.23 4.84 8.85
CA GLU A 127 -7.18 4.04 9.62
C GLU A 127 -8.60 4.18 9.06
N ARG A 128 -9.02 5.39 8.69
CA ARG A 128 -10.28 5.61 7.97
C ARG A 128 -10.30 4.99 6.58
N ALA A 129 -9.16 4.88 5.90
CA ALA A 129 -9.10 4.25 4.60
C ALA A 129 -9.24 2.72 4.69
N LEU A 130 -8.84 2.10 5.82
CA LEU A 130 -8.98 0.66 6.06
C LEU A 130 -10.44 0.17 6.05
N THR A 131 -11.40 1.05 6.36
CA THR A 131 -12.83 0.71 6.33
C THR A 131 -13.41 0.63 4.91
N ARG A 132 -12.65 1.03 3.88
CA ARG A 132 -13.13 1.09 2.49
C ARG A 132 -13.02 -0.28 1.79
N PRO A 133 -14.02 -0.71 1.01
CA PRO A 133 -14.04 -2.04 0.38
C PRO A 133 -12.95 -2.29 -0.68
N ASN A 134 -12.23 -1.25 -1.14
CA ASN A 134 -11.15 -1.34 -2.14
C ASN A 134 -9.84 -0.69 -1.63
N PHE A 135 -9.46 -0.98 -0.39
CA PHE A 135 -8.26 -0.40 0.21
C PHE A 135 -6.96 -0.83 -0.50
N GLY A 136 -6.15 0.15 -0.91
CA GLY A 136 -4.97 -0.03 -1.74
C GLY A 136 -3.66 -0.32 -1.02
N ASN A 137 -3.66 -0.67 0.28
CA ASN A 137 -2.45 -0.97 1.06
C ASN A 137 -1.36 0.12 0.91
N ALA A 138 -0.14 -0.23 0.46
CA ALA A 138 0.93 0.75 0.30
C ALA A 138 0.60 1.84 -0.73
N SER A 139 -0.29 1.56 -1.69
CA SER A 139 -0.76 2.60 -2.62
C SER A 139 -1.59 3.68 -1.92
N GLU A 140 -2.26 3.36 -0.81
CA GLU A 140 -2.97 4.38 -0.02
C GLU A 140 -2.00 5.27 0.77
N VAL A 141 -0.90 4.68 1.27
CA VAL A 141 0.19 5.44 1.89
C VAL A 141 0.81 6.41 0.89
N GLU A 142 1.07 5.97 -0.35
CA GLU A 142 1.56 6.84 -1.43
C GLU A 142 0.55 7.95 -1.76
N ARG A 143 -0.75 7.62 -1.80
CA ARG A 143 -1.82 8.60 -2.04
C ARG A 143 -1.81 9.67 -0.96
N CYS A 144 -1.69 9.28 0.30
CA CYS A 144 -1.64 10.16 1.47
C CYS A 144 -0.46 11.16 1.36
N LEU A 145 0.74 10.66 1.07
CA LEU A 145 1.93 11.50 0.89
C LEU A 145 1.86 12.39 -0.35
N SER A 146 1.26 11.89 -1.44
CA SER A 146 1.07 12.68 -2.66
C SER A 146 0.16 13.88 -2.42
N ILE A 147 -0.89 13.70 -1.62
CA ILE A 147 -1.79 14.79 -1.20
C ILE A 147 -1.02 15.79 -0.31
N ALA A 148 -0.27 15.29 0.67
CA ALA A 148 0.54 16.13 1.56
C ALA A 148 1.52 17.02 0.79
N LYS A 149 2.28 16.45 -0.15
CA LYS A 149 3.20 17.20 -1.03
C LYS A 149 2.50 18.31 -1.81
N LEU A 150 1.38 17.98 -2.45
CA LEU A 150 0.64 18.92 -3.27
C LEU A 150 0.07 20.08 -2.43
N ASN A 151 -0.34 19.82 -1.19
CA ASN A 151 -0.82 20.87 -0.28
C ASN A 151 0.32 21.69 0.32
N TYR A 152 1.44 21.05 0.67
CA TYR A 152 2.67 21.72 1.09
C TYR A 152 3.15 22.70 0.01
N GLU A 153 3.25 22.27 -1.25
CA GLU A 153 3.63 23.15 -2.37
C GLU A 153 2.70 24.36 -2.51
N LYS A 154 1.38 24.16 -2.34
CA LYS A 154 0.40 25.27 -2.34
C LYS A 154 0.61 26.22 -1.17
N ARG A 155 0.97 25.71 0.02
CA ARG A 155 1.26 26.50 1.21
C ARG A 155 2.53 27.33 1.01
N GLN A 156 3.59 26.71 0.50
CA GLN A 156 4.86 27.39 0.17
C GLN A 156 4.67 28.48 -0.88
N TYR A 157 3.91 28.22 -1.95
CA TYR A 157 3.63 29.23 -2.98
C TYR A 157 2.91 30.47 -2.43
N LYS A 158 1.97 30.29 -1.49
CA LYS A 158 1.28 31.40 -0.83
C LYS A 158 2.20 32.19 0.10
N ALA A 159 3.07 31.50 0.83
CA ALA A 159 4.03 32.11 1.76
C ALA A 159 5.03 33.04 1.05
N VAL A 160 5.48 32.68 -0.15
CA VAL A 160 6.41 33.52 -0.95
C VAL A 160 5.82 34.90 -1.33
N GLY A 161 4.50 35.08 -1.24
CA GLY A 161 3.82 36.34 -1.50
C GLY A 161 3.62 37.27 -0.29
N CYS A 162 4.00 36.85 0.93
CA CYS A 162 3.80 37.62 2.16
C CYS A 162 5.08 37.64 3.02
N GLU A 163 5.55 38.83 3.40
CA GLU A 163 6.83 39.05 4.10
C GLU A 163 6.86 38.50 5.55
N ASP A 164 5.74 38.02 6.07
CA ASP A 164 5.54 37.56 7.46
C ASP A 164 5.22 36.05 7.55
N ALA A 165 5.36 35.30 6.46
CA ALA A 165 5.03 33.88 6.43
C ALA A 165 6.13 33.04 7.08
N SER A 166 5.78 32.25 8.12
CA SER A 166 6.65 31.20 8.64
C SER A 166 6.98 30.23 7.50
N GLN A 167 8.25 30.17 7.11
CA GLN A 167 8.74 29.16 6.20
C GLN A 167 8.94 27.86 6.97
N ASP A 168 7.84 27.25 7.39
CA ASP A 168 7.90 25.93 8.02
C ASP A 168 8.32 24.92 6.93
N GLU A 169 9.58 24.51 6.97
CA GLU A 169 10.19 23.50 6.07
C GLU A 169 9.77 22.06 6.43
N GLU A 170 8.58 21.90 7.03
CA GLU A 170 8.02 20.61 7.42
C GLU A 170 6.56 20.47 6.99
N PHE A 171 6.13 19.22 6.79
CA PHE A 171 4.72 18.89 6.63
C PHE A 171 3.95 19.16 7.93
N LEU A 172 2.85 19.86 7.79
CA LEU A 172 1.91 20.16 8.87
C LEU A 172 0.62 19.33 8.73
N PRO A 173 -0.20 19.20 9.80
CA PRO A 173 -1.47 18.48 9.77
C PRO A 173 -2.37 18.84 8.59
N GLU A 174 -2.44 20.13 8.24
CA GLU A 174 -3.28 20.65 7.17
C GLU A 174 -2.81 20.23 5.78
N ASP A 175 -1.53 19.87 5.63
CA ASP A 175 -1.01 19.38 4.36
C ASP A 175 -1.60 18.00 4.06
N PHE A 176 -1.72 17.13 5.07
CA PHE A 176 -2.33 15.81 4.93
C PHE A 176 -3.86 15.90 4.76
N ASP A 177 -4.49 16.76 5.55
CA ASP A 177 -5.94 16.86 5.63
C ASP A 177 -6.38 18.32 5.77
N LEU A 178 -6.81 18.93 4.66
CA LEU A 178 -7.25 20.33 4.64
C LEU A 178 -8.42 20.61 5.60
N GLU A 179 -9.24 19.59 5.89
CA GLU A 179 -10.36 19.69 6.83
C GLU A 179 -9.99 19.30 8.26
N HIS A 180 -8.71 19.07 8.56
CA HIS A 180 -8.29 18.68 9.91
C HIS A 180 -8.78 19.68 10.98
N LYS A 181 -8.76 20.98 10.67
CA LYS A 181 -9.31 22.04 11.54
C LYS A 181 -10.83 21.99 11.73
N HIS A 182 -11.57 21.39 10.79
CA HIS A 182 -13.02 21.23 10.86
C HIS A 182 -13.45 19.88 11.47
N ARG A 183 -12.51 18.97 11.78
CA ARG A 183 -12.82 17.68 12.39
C ARG A 183 -12.86 17.70 13.92
N HIS A 184 -12.25 18.70 14.55
CA HIS A 184 -12.49 19.04 15.95
C HIS A 184 -13.63 20.07 16.09
N ILE A 185 -14.71 19.88 15.33
CA ILE A 185 -15.96 20.54 15.69
C ILE A 185 -16.49 19.80 16.93
N ASN A 186 -16.41 20.44 18.09
CA ASN A 186 -17.15 20.01 19.25
C ASN A 186 -18.63 20.19 18.93
N CYS A 187 -19.30 19.13 18.47
CA CYS A 187 -20.73 19.16 18.15
C CYS A 187 -21.54 19.73 19.33
N HIS A 188 -21.08 19.51 20.57
CA HIS A 188 -21.71 20.09 21.74
C HIS A 188 -21.70 21.62 21.72
N GLU A 189 -20.58 22.26 21.40
CA GLU A 189 -20.47 23.73 21.35
C GLU A 189 -21.30 24.34 20.22
N LEU A 190 -21.32 23.71 19.04
CA LEU A 190 -22.13 24.20 17.92
C LEU A 190 -23.64 24.01 18.13
N LEU A 191 -24.03 22.97 18.86
CA LEU A 191 -25.44 22.68 19.12
C LEU A 191 -25.96 23.45 20.34
N ALA A 192 -25.13 23.72 21.34
CA ALA A 192 -25.52 24.44 22.56
C ALA A 192 -26.02 25.87 22.29
N GLU A 193 -25.58 26.50 21.20
CA GLU A 193 -26.10 27.82 20.81
C GLU A 193 -27.50 27.77 20.17
N LYS A 194 -27.99 26.58 19.78
CA LYS A 194 -29.20 26.43 18.95
C LYS A 194 -30.22 25.43 19.49
N LEU A 195 -29.83 24.56 20.41
CA LEU A 195 -30.63 23.45 20.92
C LEU A 195 -30.45 23.34 22.44
N ASP A 196 -31.46 22.79 23.10
CA ASP A 196 -31.45 22.50 24.53
C ASP A 196 -30.57 21.27 24.82
N ASP A 197 -29.87 21.29 25.96
CA ASP A 197 -28.90 20.26 26.37
C ASP A 197 -29.49 18.85 26.38
N GLN A 198 -30.81 18.72 26.62
CA GLN A 198 -31.51 17.43 26.59
C GLN A 198 -31.51 16.74 25.21
N ILE A 199 -31.31 17.50 24.13
CA ILE A 199 -31.19 16.99 22.75
C ILE A 199 -29.71 16.77 22.36
N ILE A 200 -28.80 17.52 22.98
CA ILE A 200 -27.37 17.52 22.64
C ILE A 200 -26.65 16.31 23.22
N GLU A 201 -26.97 15.89 24.45
CA GLU A 201 -26.33 14.73 25.09
C GLU A 201 -26.48 13.43 24.29
N PRO A 202 -27.67 13.05 23.78
CA PRO A 202 -27.81 11.86 22.94
C PRO A 202 -27.00 11.91 21.65
N ILE A 203 -26.92 13.09 21.00
CA ILE A 203 -26.24 13.27 19.71
C ILE A 203 -24.71 13.25 19.88
N SER A 204 -24.21 13.92 20.93
CA SER A 204 -22.77 13.94 21.24
C SER A 204 -22.25 12.59 21.74
N SER A 205 -23.12 11.77 22.34
CA SER A 205 -22.78 10.39 22.75
C SER A 205 -22.69 9.40 21.59
N PHE A 206 -23.15 9.76 20.39
CA PHE A 206 -23.20 8.87 19.23
C PHE A 206 -21.80 8.70 18.59
N HIS A 207 -21.03 7.72 19.07
CA HIS A 207 -19.79 7.31 18.42
C HIS A 207 -20.10 6.32 17.29
N VAL A 208 -19.71 6.65 16.07
CA VAL A 208 -19.77 5.71 14.94
C VAL A 208 -18.72 4.63 15.21
N SER A 209 -19.20 3.40 15.45
CA SER A 209 -18.38 2.20 15.61
C SER A 209 -17.69 1.80 14.32
#